data_AF-A0A2P6NDE6-F1
#
_entry.id   AF-A0A2P6NDE6-F1
#
_cell.length_a   1.000
_cell.length_b   1.000
_cell.length_c   1.000
_cell.angle_alpha   90.00
_cell.angle_beta   90.00
_cell.angle_gamma   90.00
#
_symmetry.space_group_name_H-M   'P 1'
#
loop_
_entity.id
_entity.type
_entity.pdbx_description
1 polymer ?
#
loop_
_entity_poly.entity_id
_entity_poly.type
_entity_poly.pdbx_seq_one_letter_code
_entity_poly.pdbx_strand_id
1 'polypeptide(L)'
;MLDLTALFFNIFALLADCALIFSNVYFLALFSDLEADTINPIDMCRHLNAFLLPEIIGHAVLSALFLFTGRFWLFLLNVPLLAWHAYKVSTKSIRLDATQIYRTIGKETKILFAKLGFYMVCFCAYLFYLIWTIVDE
;
A
#
# COMPACT_ATOMS: atom_id res chain seq x y z
N MET A 1 11.38 -7.05 28.26
CA MET A 1 10.21 -6.12 28.22
C MET A 1 10.24 -5.24 26.97
N LEU A 2 11.41 -4.72 26.57
CA LEU A 2 11.58 -4.06 25.26
C LEU A 2 11.36 -5.02 24.06
N ASP A 3 11.74 -6.30 24.21
CA ASP A 3 11.68 -7.29 23.10
C ASP A 3 10.25 -7.68 22.75
N LEU A 4 9.42 -8.00 23.75
CA LEU A 4 8.00 -8.27 23.58
C LEU A 4 7.23 -7.12 22.91
N THR A 5 7.56 -5.86 23.26
CA THR A 5 6.93 -4.70 22.58
C THR A 5 7.35 -4.56 21.12
N ALA A 6 8.61 -4.89 20.80
CA ALA A 6 9.11 -4.91 19.43
C ALA A 6 8.48 -6.06 18.62
N LEU A 7 8.23 -7.21 19.24
CA LEU A 7 7.51 -8.34 18.65
C LEU A 7 6.08 -7.94 18.27
N PHE A 8 5.30 -7.40 19.20
CA PHE A 8 3.92 -6.96 18.92
C PHE A 8 3.87 -5.92 17.79
N PHE A 9 4.84 -5.00 17.78
CA PHE A 9 4.96 -4.02 16.72
C PHE A 9 5.25 -4.64 15.34
N ASN A 10 6.18 -5.59 15.26
CA ASN A 10 6.47 -6.34 14.02
C ASN A 10 5.23 -7.08 13.49
N ILE A 11 4.50 -7.77 14.38
CA ILE A 11 3.28 -8.50 14.01
C ILE A 11 2.22 -7.53 13.49
N PHE A 12 2.01 -6.40 14.19
CA PHE A 12 1.09 -5.36 13.74
C PHE A 12 1.48 -4.82 12.36
N ALA A 13 2.76 -4.53 12.14
CA ALA A 13 3.26 -4.04 10.86
C ALA A 13 3.04 -5.04 9.71
N LEU A 14 3.29 -6.32 9.97
CA LEU A 14 3.05 -7.39 8.99
C LEU A 14 1.56 -7.51 8.64
N LEU A 15 0.67 -7.46 9.64
CA LEU A 15 -0.77 -7.50 9.41
C LEU A 15 -1.28 -6.27 8.65
N ALA A 16 -0.75 -5.08 8.96
CA ALA A 16 -1.08 -3.86 8.23
C ALA A 16 -0.64 -3.94 6.77
N ASP A 17 0.55 -4.48 6.50
CA ASP A 17 1.06 -4.67 5.13
C ASP A 17 0.22 -5.70 4.34
N CYS A 18 -0.20 -6.79 4.97
CA CYS A 18 -1.15 -7.73 4.39
C CYS A 18 -2.47 -7.05 3.97
N ALA A 19 -3.00 -6.15 4.80
CA ALA A 19 -4.22 -5.40 4.48
C ALA A 19 -4.02 -4.44 3.29
N LEU A 20 -2.83 -3.84 3.15
CA LEU A 20 -2.46 -3.00 2.01
C LEU A 20 -2.33 -3.82 0.72
N ILE A 21 -1.69 -4.99 0.79
CA ILE A 21 -1.58 -5.95 -0.32
C ILE A 21 -2.98 -6.37 -0.78
N PHE A 22 -3.84 -6.79 0.16
CA PHE A 22 -5.20 -7.21 -0.16
C PHE A 22 -6.00 -6.08 -0.84
N SER A 23 -5.87 -4.85 -0.34
CA SER A 23 -6.50 -3.68 -0.95
C SER A 23 -6.02 -3.44 -2.38
N ASN A 24 -4.71 -3.59 -2.65
CA ASN A 24 -4.14 -3.45 -3.99
C ASN A 24 -4.60 -4.57 -4.95
N VAL A 25 -4.76 -5.81 -4.45
CA VAL A 25 -5.35 -6.92 -5.22
C VAL A 25 -6.81 -6.64 -5.55
N TYR A 26 -7.59 -6.14 -4.60
CA TYR A 26 -8.97 -5.71 -4.85
C TYR A 26 -9.05 -4.62 -5.94
N PHE A 27 -8.13 -3.66 -5.94
CA PHE A 27 -8.06 -2.65 -7.01
C PHE A 27 -7.73 -3.28 -8.37
N LEU A 28 -6.83 -4.26 -8.43
CA LEU A 28 -6.51 -4.96 -9.68
C LEU A 28 -7.72 -5.73 -10.22
N ALA A 29 -8.47 -6.40 -9.33
CA ALA A 29 -9.71 -7.07 -9.70
C ALA A 29 -10.72 -6.07 -10.29
N LEU A 30 -10.89 -4.92 -9.64
CA LEU A 30 -11.80 -3.87 -10.11
C LEU A 30 -11.38 -3.26 -11.47
N PHE A 31 -10.08 -3.14 -11.72
CA PHE A 31 -9.56 -2.76 -13.03
C PHE A 31 -9.80 -3.85 -14.09
N SER A 32 -9.62 -5.12 -13.74
CA SER A 32 -9.91 -6.24 -14.64
C SER A 32 -11.40 -6.35 -14.99
N ASP A 33 -12.28 -6.11 -14.01
CA ASP A 33 -13.73 -6.07 -14.22
C ASP A 33 -14.12 -4.92 -15.18
N LEU A 34 -13.45 -3.77 -15.05
CA LEU A 34 -13.64 -2.66 -15.97
C LEU A 34 -13.14 -2.97 -17.39
N GLU A 35 -12.01 -3.67 -17.55
CA GLU A 35 -11.50 -4.12 -18.86
C GLU A 35 -12.40 -5.18 -19.51
N ALA A 36 -13.11 -5.97 -18.71
CA ALA A 36 -14.08 -6.96 -19.15
C ALA A 36 -15.49 -6.38 -19.40
N ASP A 37 -15.67 -5.06 -19.29
CA ASP A 37 -16.95 -4.34 -19.38
C ASP A 37 -18.05 -4.91 -18.44
N THR A 38 -17.65 -5.50 -17.29
CA THR A 38 -18.60 -6.07 -16.32
C THR A 38 -19.13 -5.07 -15.30
N ILE A 39 -18.44 -3.93 -15.13
CA ILE A 39 -18.79 -2.86 -14.19
C ILE A 39 -18.75 -1.48 -14.87
N ASN A 40 -19.62 -0.57 -14.45
CA ASN A 40 -19.58 0.82 -14.92
C ASN A 40 -18.37 1.58 -14.35
N PRO A 41 -17.75 2.48 -15.14
CA PRO A 41 -16.60 3.29 -14.70
C PRO A 41 -16.93 4.22 -13.52
N ILE A 42 -18.17 4.68 -13.39
CA ILE A 42 -18.61 5.56 -12.30
C ILE A 42 -18.65 4.78 -10.98
N ASP A 43 -19.19 3.56 -11.01
CA ASP A 43 -19.28 2.70 -9.82
C ASP A 43 -17.88 2.27 -9.38
N MET A 44 -17.04 1.91 -10.34
CA MET A 44 -15.61 1.63 -10.12
C MET A 44 -14.88 2.81 -9.45
N CYS A 45 -15.02 4.03 -9.99
CA CYS A 45 -14.40 5.22 -9.39
C CYS A 45 -14.92 5.53 -7.99
N ARG A 46 -16.20 5.25 -7.69
CA ARG A 46 -16.78 5.42 -6.35
C ARG A 46 -16.11 4.48 -5.34
N HIS A 47 -16.01 3.20 -5.68
CA HIS A 47 -15.34 2.21 -4.83
C HIS A 47 -13.86 2.56 -4.67
N LEU A 48 -13.16 2.81 -5.76
CA LEU A 48 -11.72 3.07 -5.74
C LEU A 48 -11.37 4.34 -4.96
N ASN A 49 -12.10 5.45 -5.16
CA ASN A 49 -11.86 6.69 -4.43
C ASN A 49 -12.16 6.58 -2.92
N ALA A 50 -13.08 5.69 -2.52
CA ALA A 50 -13.36 5.44 -1.09
C ALA A 50 -12.20 4.73 -0.38
N PHE A 51 -11.48 3.85 -1.10
CA PHE A 51 -10.37 3.08 -0.53
C PHE A 51 -8.97 3.68 -0.78
N LEU A 52 -8.82 4.56 -1.78
CA LEU A 52 -7.52 5.16 -2.11
C LEU A 52 -6.98 6.05 -0.99
N LEU A 53 -7.84 6.83 -0.33
CA LEU A 53 -7.44 7.67 0.81
C LEU A 53 -7.01 6.83 2.03
N PRO A 54 -7.82 5.83 2.48
CA PRO A 54 -7.39 4.88 3.50
C PRO A 54 -6.05 4.19 3.22
N GLU A 55 -5.79 3.79 1.97
CA GLU A 55 -4.51 3.15 1.58
C GLU A 55 -3.32 4.09 1.85
N ILE A 56 -3.40 5.33 1.35
CA ILE A 56 -2.33 6.34 1.50
C ILE A 56 -2.08 6.65 2.97
N ILE A 57 -3.16 6.85 3.75
CA ILE A 57 -3.07 7.15 5.17
C ILE A 57 -2.49 5.95 5.92
N GLY A 58 -2.97 4.73 5.65
CA GLY A 58 -2.48 3.51 6.28
C GLY A 58 -0.99 3.30 6.06
N HIS A 59 -0.52 3.44 4.82
CA HIS A 59 0.90 3.31 4.51
C HIS A 59 1.76 4.42 5.13
N ALA A 60 1.26 5.67 5.17
CA ALA A 60 1.96 6.77 5.80
C ALA A 60 2.06 6.61 7.32
N VAL A 61 1.00 6.15 7.97
CA VAL A 61 0.99 5.85 9.41
C VAL A 61 1.96 4.71 9.71
N LEU A 62 1.96 3.63 8.92
CA LEU A 62 2.89 2.52 9.08
C LEU A 62 4.35 2.99 8.95
N SER A 63 4.64 3.82 7.95
CA SER A 63 5.98 4.39 7.74
C SER A 63 6.40 5.31 8.89
N ALA A 64 5.50 6.17 9.38
CA ALA A 64 5.78 7.03 10.53
C ALA A 64 6.03 6.22 11.80
N LEU A 65 5.29 5.13 12.00
CA LEU A 65 5.51 4.21 13.12
C LEU A 65 6.89 3.56 13.09
N PHE A 66 7.43 3.19 11.92
CA PHE A 66 8.81 2.71 11.79
C PHE A 66 9.86 3.76 12.17
N LEU A 67 9.59 5.04 11.88
CA LEU A 67 10.45 6.14 12.27
C LEU A 67 10.50 6.31 13.80
N PHE A 68 9.34 6.28 14.46
CA PHE A 68 9.26 6.41 15.93
C PHE A 68 9.85 5.22 16.69
N THR A 69 9.82 4.01 16.10
CA THR A 69 10.46 2.82 16.68
C THR A 69 11.96 2.72 16.39
N GLY A 70 12.56 3.71 15.70
CA GLY A 70 14.01 3.75 15.43
C GLY A 70 14.47 2.75 14.37
N ARG A 71 13.56 2.18 13.58
CA ARG A 71 13.86 1.16 12.56
C ARG A 71 14.14 1.81 11.21
N PHE A 72 15.26 2.53 11.16
CA PHE A 72 15.62 3.37 10.00
C PHE A 72 15.72 2.59 8.68
N TRP A 73 16.19 1.34 8.71
CA TRP A 73 16.29 0.51 7.49
C TRP A 73 14.92 0.18 6.89
N LEU A 74 13.93 -0.17 7.73
CA LEU A 74 12.57 -0.44 7.28
C LEU A 74 11.87 0.85 6.83
N PHE A 75 12.13 1.96 7.52
CA PHE A 75 11.63 3.26 7.07
C PHE A 75 12.18 3.62 5.68
N LEU A 76 13.50 3.50 5.48
CA LEU A 76 14.16 3.81 4.21
C LEU A 76 13.62 2.96 3.06
N LEU A 77 13.29 1.70 3.32
CA LEU A 77 12.64 0.83 2.34
C LEU A 77 11.30 1.41 1.87
N ASN A 78 10.50 2.01 2.77
CA ASN A 78 9.19 2.60 2.45
C ASN A 78 9.25 4.00 1.81
N VAL A 79 10.38 4.72 1.97
CA VAL A 79 10.54 6.11 1.49
C VAL A 79 10.19 6.30 -0.01
N PRO A 80 10.61 5.43 -0.95
CA PRO A 80 10.30 5.61 -2.36
C PRO A 80 8.80 5.62 -2.65
N LEU A 81 8.05 4.70 -2.04
CA LEU A 81 6.61 4.63 -2.20
C LEU A 81 5.90 5.77 -1.46
N LEU A 82 6.38 6.13 -0.27
CA LEU A 82 5.88 7.27 0.48
C LEU A 82 6.04 8.59 -0.30
N ALA A 83 7.19 8.79 -0.95
CA ALA A 83 7.45 9.95 -1.79
C ALA A 83 6.52 9.99 -3.00
N TRP A 84 6.24 8.84 -3.62
CA TRP A 84 5.26 8.72 -4.68
C TRP A 84 3.85 9.09 -4.22
N HIS A 85 3.43 8.61 -3.05
CA HIS A 85 2.14 8.98 -2.47
C HIS A 85 2.07 10.48 -2.16
N ALA A 86 3.12 11.07 -1.59
CA ALA A 86 3.19 12.50 -1.32
C ALA A 86 3.12 13.35 -2.60
N TYR A 87 3.77 12.91 -3.67
CA TYR A 87 3.68 13.55 -4.99
C TYR A 87 2.26 13.49 -5.56
N LYS A 88 1.59 12.33 -5.46
CA LYS A 88 0.21 12.14 -5.95
C LYS A 88 -0.79 12.98 -5.14
N VAL A 89 -0.58 13.13 -3.84
CA VAL A 89 -1.38 14.01 -2.96
C VAL A 89 -1.16 15.48 -3.32
N SER A 90 0.08 15.90 -3.51
CA SER A 90 0.44 17.29 -3.83
C SER A 90 -0.12 17.76 -5.17
N THR A 91 -0.20 16.84 -6.14
CA THR A 91 -0.76 17.11 -7.48
C THR A 91 -2.30 17.13 -7.48
N LYS A 92 -2.96 16.91 -6.33
CA LYS A 92 -4.44 16.79 -6.17
C LYS A 92 -5.11 15.76 -7.08
N SER A 93 -4.35 14.89 -7.74
CA SER A 93 -4.81 13.81 -8.60
C SER A 93 -5.16 12.54 -7.80
N ILE A 94 -5.72 12.72 -6.60
CA ILE A 94 -6.14 11.60 -5.74
C ILE A 94 -7.46 11.04 -6.26
N ARG A 95 -8.37 11.91 -6.74
CA ARG A 95 -9.65 11.45 -7.27
C ARG A 95 -9.49 11.02 -8.71
N LEU A 96 -9.88 9.79 -8.99
CA LEU A 96 -9.99 9.28 -10.36
C LEU A 96 -11.33 9.73 -10.96
N ASP A 97 -11.26 10.24 -12.19
CA ASP A 97 -12.40 10.69 -12.97
C ASP A 97 -12.79 9.59 -13.98
N ALA A 98 -14.07 9.20 -13.95
CA ALA A 98 -14.64 8.17 -14.82
C ALA A 98 -14.54 8.53 -16.32
N THR A 99 -14.41 9.81 -16.66
CA THR A 99 -14.29 10.25 -18.07
C THR A 99 -12.91 9.98 -18.67
N GLN A 100 -11.87 9.89 -17.84
CA GLN A 100 -10.49 9.69 -18.28
C GLN A 100 -9.98 8.27 -18.02
N ILE A 101 -10.66 7.50 -17.15
CA ILE A 101 -10.19 6.20 -16.67
C ILE A 101 -9.90 5.21 -17.81
N TYR A 102 -10.77 5.12 -18.83
CA TYR A 102 -10.56 4.23 -19.98
C TYR A 102 -9.31 4.58 -20.80
N ARG A 103 -8.92 5.86 -20.85
CA ARG A 103 -7.72 6.30 -21.60
C ARG A 103 -6.44 6.03 -20.83
N THR A 104 -6.51 5.97 -19.51
CA THR A 104 -5.35 5.80 -18.62
C THR A 104 -5.27 4.42 -17.97
N ILE A 105 -6.25 3.53 -18.21
CA ILE A 105 -6.38 2.23 -17.54
C ILE A 105 -5.09 1.41 -17.62
N GLY A 106 -4.53 1.25 -18.81
CA GLY A 106 -3.29 0.49 -18.99
C GLY A 106 -2.06 1.11 -18.32
N LYS A 107 -2.06 2.42 -18.03
CA LYS A 107 -1.00 3.08 -17.25
C LYS A 107 -1.23 2.88 -15.75
N GLU A 108 -2.46 3.08 -15.28
CA GLU A 108 -2.82 2.92 -13.86
C GLU A 108 -2.68 1.46 -13.40
N THR A 109 -3.09 0.49 -14.22
CA THR A 109 -2.91 -0.95 -13.95
C THR A 109 -1.42 -1.29 -13.79
N LYS A 110 -0.53 -0.75 -14.63
CA LYS A 110 0.93 -0.95 -14.50
C LYS A 110 1.50 -0.34 -13.22
N ILE A 111 1.05 0.87 -12.86
CA ILE A 111 1.46 1.52 -11.60
C ILE A 111 0.99 0.67 -10.41
N LEU A 112 -0.23 0.13 -10.48
CA LEU A 112 -0.79 -0.71 -9.43
C LEU A 112 -0.04 -2.04 -9.29
N PHE A 113 0.35 -2.68 -10.40
CA PHE A 113 1.25 -3.84 -10.36
C PHE A 113 2.60 -3.52 -9.75
N ALA A 114 3.19 -2.36 -10.09
CA ALA A 114 4.45 -1.93 -9.50
C ALA A 114 4.33 -1.70 -7.98
N LYS A 115 3.23 -1.08 -7.53
CA LYS A 115 2.93 -0.94 -6.10
C LYS A 115 2.77 -2.28 -5.41
N LEU A 116 2.01 -3.20 -5.99
CA LEU A 116 1.81 -4.54 -5.44
C LEU A 116 3.16 -5.27 -5.29
N GLY A 117 4.02 -5.22 -6.31
CA GLY A 117 5.36 -5.77 -6.24
C GLY A 117 6.21 -5.15 -5.13
N PHE A 118 6.11 -3.83 -4.94
CA PHE A 118 6.79 -3.14 -3.85
C PHE A 118 6.29 -3.60 -2.46
N TYR A 119 4.97 -3.67 -2.26
CA TYR A 119 4.39 -4.18 -1.01
C TYR A 119 4.82 -5.63 -0.76
N MET A 120 4.93 -6.47 -1.79
CA MET A 120 5.44 -7.83 -1.65
C MET A 120 6.89 -7.88 -1.17
N VAL A 121 7.75 -6.96 -1.64
CA VAL A 121 9.13 -6.84 -1.16
C VAL A 121 9.16 -6.37 0.29
N CYS A 122 8.33 -5.38 0.65
CA CYS A 122 8.17 -4.93 2.04
C CYS A 122 7.70 -6.06 2.95
N PHE A 123 6.73 -6.87 2.50
CA PHE A 123 6.24 -8.03 3.22
C PHE A 123 7.36 -9.01 3.56
N CYS A 124 8.19 -9.38 2.58
CA CYS A 124 9.35 -10.24 2.80
C CYS A 124 10.34 -9.62 3.80
N ALA A 125 10.59 -8.31 3.71
CA ALA A 125 11.46 -7.62 4.65
C ALA A 125 10.89 -7.62 6.08
N TYR A 126 9.60 -7.32 6.27
CA TYR A 126 8.95 -7.34 7.58
C TYR A 126 8.93 -8.74 8.19
N LEU A 127 8.69 -9.76 7.37
CA LEU A 127 8.74 -11.15 7.79
C LEU A 127 10.16 -11.53 8.25
N PHE A 128 11.19 -11.14 7.51
CA PHE A 128 12.58 -11.36 7.91
C PHE A 128 12.90 -10.70 9.27
N TYR A 129 12.50 -9.45 9.47
CA TYR A 129 12.72 -8.75 10.74
C TYR A 129 11.91 -9.35 11.89
N LEU A 130 10.71 -9.87 11.63
CA LEU A 130 9.93 -10.60 12.63
C LEU A 130 10.68 -11.87 13.07
N ILE A 131 11.16 -12.69 12.13
CA ILE A 131 11.93 -13.90 12.44
C ILE A 131 13.21 -13.54 13.21
N TRP A 132 13.93 -12.50 12.78
CA TRP A 132 15.11 -12.03 13.48
C TRP A 132 14.80 -11.67 14.93
N THR A 133 13.74 -10.90 15.18
CA THR A 133 13.31 -10.56 16.54
C THR A 133 12.95 -11.79 17.37
N ILE A 134 12.31 -12.80 16.77
CA ILE A 134 11.95 -14.05 17.48
C ILE A 134 13.18 -14.90 17.81
N VAL A 135 14.19 -14.90 16.95
CA VAL A 135 15.41 -15.73 17.12
C VAL A 135 16.40 -15.10 18.10
N ASP A 136 16.44 -13.77 18.15
CA ASP A 136 17.29 -13.00 19.06
C ASP A 136 16.71 -12.95 20.51
N GLU A 137 15.44 -13.33 20.67
CA GLU A 137 14.72 -13.47 21.95
C GLU A 137 14.94 -14.86 22.59
#